data_AF-D6MY36-F1
#
_entry.id   AF-D6MY36-F1
#
_cell.length_a   1.000
_cell.length_b   1.000
_cell.length_c   1.000
_cell.angle_alpha   90.00
_cell.angle_beta   90.00
_cell.angle_gamma   90.00
#
_symmetry.space_group_name_H-M   'P 1'
#
loop_
_entity.id
_entity.type
_entity.pdbx_description
1 polymer ?
#
loop_
_entity_poly.entity_id
_entity_poly.type
_entity_poly.pdbx_seq_one_letter_code
_entity_poly.pdbx_strand_id
1 'polypeptide(L)'
;MNFRSMKLWIPIVIYMLSIAPALAVTFSWSGALEVGQNITVSNLTLLVDQNNRTGQLALIVEDGSNILALIQGNGSTKVGNLTVSFIGFNGKGYITINGPELFTVGQPSSANSALLAKVSKLKAQVANLSRENEKLKVQVDSLKKENAQLKEKLKSQPNTAELKAELANLTNKYNQLKAKADFLEQQNEEYRQIIQQVMTEQSSEAKQSYIEKAKKEKLVGSVLLKGLTASLVVVGLVGYGLYRKKRSWEFGGL
;
A
#
# COMPACT_ATOMS: atom_id res chain seq x y z
N MET A 1 55.28 27.01 15.21
CA MET A 1 55.47 25.76 14.42
C MET A 1 56.85 25.82 13.78
N ASN A 2 57.82 25.10 14.32
CA ASN A 2 59.17 25.02 13.77
C ASN A 2 59.23 23.88 12.77
N PHE A 3 59.27 24.20 11.46
CA PHE A 3 59.59 23.23 10.42
C PHE A 3 61.09 22.94 10.50
N ARG A 4 61.45 21.82 11.14
CA ARG A 4 62.80 21.27 11.04
C ARG A 4 63.03 20.81 9.60
N SER A 5 64.14 21.27 9.04
CA SER A 5 64.66 20.97 7.71
C SER A 5 64.50 19.49 7.33
N MET A 6 63.71 19.24 6.28
CA MET A 6 63.59 17.94 5.64
C MET A 6 64.89 17.69 4.84
N LYS A 7 65.85 16.98 5.44
CA LYS A 7 67.08 16.54 4.75
C LYS A 7 66.67 15.64 3.59
N LEU A 8 66.87 16.12 2.37
CA LEU A 8 66.67 15.37 1.13
C LEU A 8 67.65 14.19 1.12
N TRP A 9 67.14 12.99 1.38
CA TRP A 9 67.91 11.75 1.27
C TRP A 9 67.91 11.35 -0.20
N ILE A 10 69.08 11.32 -0.84
CA ILE A 10 69.24 10.82 -2.20
C ILE A 10 69.50 9.32 -2.09
N PRO A 11 68.53 8.44 -2.41
CA PRO A 11 68.84 7.02 -2.54
C PRO A 11 69.75 6.85 -3.76
N ILE A 12 71.03 6.54 -3.51
CA ILE A 12 71.92 6.07 -4.55
C ILE A 12 71.49 4.62 -4.87
N VAL A 13 70.61 4.48 -5.87
CA VAL A 13 70.19 3.18 -6.39
C VAL A 13 71.24 2.71 -7.39
N ILE A 14 72.21 1.92 -6.93
CA ILE A 14 73.17 1.26 -7.83
C ILE A 14 72.62 -0.15 -8.13
N TYR A 15 72.03 -0.32 -9.31
CA TYR A 15 71.79 -1.64 -9.90
C TYR A 15 73.11 -2.15 -10.48
N MET A 16 73.91 -2.87 -9.68
CA MET A 16 75.05 -3.64 -10.21
C MET A 16 74.53 -5.02 -10.65
N LEU A 17 74.25 -5.18 -11.94
CA LEU A 17 74.20 -6.51 -12.56
C LEU A 17 75.64 -7.01 -12.67
N SER A 18 76.14 -7.73 -11.67
CA SER A 18 77.40 -8.46 -11.81
C SER A 18 77.15 -9.72 -12.63
N ILE A 19 77.34 -9.63 -13.96
CA ILE A 19 77.33 -10.80 -14.84
C ILE A 19 78.71 -11.45 -14.76
N ALA A 20 78.89 -12.38 -13.81
CA ALA A 20 79.95 -13.38 -13.90
C ALA A 20 79.43 -14.55 -14.78
N PRO A 21 80.30 -15.25 -15.57
CA PRO A 21 79.87 -16.16 -16.64
C PRO A 21 79.33 -17.52 -16.17
N ALA A 22 79.02 -17.64 -14.90
CA ALA A 22 78.12 -18.62 -14.32
C ALA A 22 77.49 -17.90 -13.12
N LEU A 23 76.25 -18.24 -12.73
CA LEU A 23 75.55 -17.87 -11.49
C LEU A 23 74.26 -17.06 -11.69
N ALA A 24 73.28 -17.41 -10.87
CA ALA A 24 71.94 -16.87 -10.81
C ALA A 24 71.92 -15.34 -10.72
N VAL A 25 70.93 -14.72 -11.35
CA VAL A 25 70.64 -13.29 -11.20
C VAL A 25 70.39 -13.02 -9.72
N THR A 26 71.20 -12.15 -9.11
CA THR A 26 71.01 -11.69 -7.74
C THR A 26 70.67 -10.22 -7.75
N PHE A 27 69.66 -9.84 -6.98
CA PHE A 27 69.24 -8.46 -6.79
C PHE A 27 69.89 -7.94 -5.53
N SER A 28 70.46 -6.73 -5.61
CA SER A 28 71.15 -6.10 -4.49
C SER A 28 70.60 -4.69 -4.26
N TRP A 29 70.48 -4.33 -2.98
CA TRP A 29 70.18 -2.97 -2.54
C TRP A 29 71.17 -2.58 -1.47
N SER A 30 71.66 -1.34 -1.51
CA SER A 30 72.49 -0.79 -0.44
C SER A 30 72.03 0.61 -0.07
N GLY A 31 72.08 0.93 1.23
CA GLY A 31 71.69 2.23 1.75
C GLY A 31 72.28 2.50 3.13
N ALA A 32 72.23 3.77 3.55
CA ALA A 32 72.73 4.20 4.85
C ALA A 32 71.61 4.78 5.71
N LEU A 33 71.46 4.25 6.93
CA LEU A 33 70.47 4.70 7.91
C LEU A 33 71.16 5.29 9.14
N GLU A 34 70.54 6.33 9.70
CA GLU A 34 70.92 6.91 10.99
C GLU A 34 70.24 6.16 12.14
N VAL A 35 70.75 6.31 13.36
CA VAL A 35 70.15 5.71 14.58
C VAL A 35 68.69 6.15 14.72
N GLY A 36 67.81 5.18 14.95
CA GLY A 36 66.36 5.36 15.05
C GLY A 36 65.62 5.39 13.71
N GLN A 37 66.34 5.29 12.57
CA GLN A 37 65.72 5.15 11.26
C GLN A 37 65.48 3.69 10.91
N ASN A 38 64.41 3.45 10.16
CA ASN A 38 64.04 2.14 9.66
C ASN A 38 63.67 2.17 8.19
N ILE A 39 63.74 1.01 7.57
CA ILE A 39 63.29 0.74 6.21
C ILE A 39 62.46 -0.54 6.20
N THR A 40 61.55 -0.63 5.25
CA THR A 40 60.82 -1.86 4.95
C THR A 40 61.40 -2.50 3.72
N VAL A 41 61.72 -3.79 3.79
CA VAL A 41 62.26 -4.59 2.69
C VAL A 41 61.33 -5.79 2.50
N SER A 42 60.54 -5.77 1.44
CA SER A 42 59.40 -6.68 1.26
C SER A 42 58.44 -6.62 2.47
N ASN A 43 58.44 -7.62 3.34
CA ASN A 43 57.65 -7.67 4.59
C ASN A 43 58.50 -7.43 5.85
N LEU A 44 59.82 -7.30 5.72
CA LEU A 44 60.74 -7.12 6.84
C LEU A 44 60.90 -5.64 7.18
N THR A 45 61.01 -5.31 8.46
CA THR A 45 61.41 -3.98 8.93
C THR A 45 62.83 -4.05 9.46
N LEU A 46 63.72 -3.22 8.92
CA LEU A 46 65.12 -3.12 9.34
C LEU A 46 65.28 -1.79 10.07
N LEU A 47 65.67 -1.82 11.34
CA LEU A 47 65.85 -0.66 12.21
C LEU A 47 67.31 -0.58 12.66
N VAL A 48 67.93 0.59 12.49
CA VAL A 48 69.26 0.85 13.07
C VAL A 48 69.08 1.44 14.45
N ASP A 49 69.67 0.78 15.45
CA ASP A 49 69.66 1.23 16.84
C ASP A 49 71.09 1.32 17.39
N GLN A 50 71.25 1.97 18.54
CA GLN A 50 72.54 2.16 19.19
C GLN A 50 72.48 1.74 20.65
N ASN A 51 73.48 0.97 21.07
CA ASN A 51 73.65 0.65 22.48
C ASN A 51 74.07 1.93 23.24
N ASN A 52 73.19 2.42 24.11
CA ASN A 52 73.39 3.65 24.89
C ASN A 52 74.61 3.61 25.83
N ARG A 53 75.14 2.41 26.16
CA ARG A 53 76.31 2.26 27.05
C ARG A 53 77.63 2.19 26.27
N THR A 54 77.63 1.52 25.12
CA THR A 54 78.88 1.27 24.35
C THR A 54 78.99 2.14 23.10
N GLY A 55 77.92 2.82 22.70
CA GLY A 55 77.86 3.57 21.44
C GLY A 55 77.84 2.69 20.20
N GLN A 56 77.81 1.35 20.36
CA GLN A 56 77.86 0.41 19.25
C GLN A 56 76.52 0.37 18.51
N LEU A 57 76.59 0.45 17.18
CA LEU A 57 75.41 0.33 16.32
C LEU A 57 74.98 -1.14 16.18
N ALA A 58 73.68 -1.36 16.07
CA ALA A 58 73.09 -2.64 15.77
C ALA A 58 71.98 -2.50 14.72
N LEU A 59 71.81 -3.53 13.91
CA LEU A 59 70.67 -3.68 13.02
C LEU A 59 69.70 -4.69 13.60
N ILE A 60 68.46 -4.27 13.79
CA ILE A 60 67.34 -5.12 14.20
C ILE A 60 66.51 -5.42 12.95
N VAL A 61 66.26 -6.70 12.69
CA VAL A 61 65.41 -7.16 11.58
C VAL A 61 64.16 -7.80 12.16
N GLU A 62 62.99 -7.26 11.80
CA GLU A 62 61.69 -7.65 12.35
C GLU A 62 60.72 -8.07 11.25
N ASP A 63 59.81 -8.99 11.57
CA ASP A 63 58.60 -9.28 10.80
C ASP A 63 57.38 -9.05 11.71
N GLY A 64 56.74 -7.89 11.55
CA GLY A 64 55.69 -7.43 12.45
C GLY A 64 56.20 -7.18 13.88
N SER A 65 55.89 -8.08 14.81
CA SER A 65 56.32 -8.00 16.22
C SER A 65 57.41 -9.02 16.59
N ASN A 66 57.87 -9.82 15.62
CA ASN A 66 58.88 -10.85 15.84
C ASN A 66 60.24 -10.36 15.39
N ILE A 67 61.22 -10.34 16.30
CA ILE A 67 62.62 -10.09 15.95
C ILE A 67 63.19 -11.36 15.30
N LEU A 68 63.57 -11.25 14.03
CA LEU A 68 64.14 -12.36 13.25
C LEU A 68 65.66 -12.40 13.32
N ALA A 69 66.31 -11.24 13.40
CA ALA A 69 67.76 -11.15 13.54
C ALA A 69 68.20 -9.87 14.24
N LEU A 70 69.35 -9.96 14.92
CA LEU A 70 70.06 -8.84 15.52
C LEU A 70 71.53 -8.91 15.10
N ILE A 71 72.00 -7.89 14.38
CA ILE A 71 73.40 -7.80 13.93
C ILE A 71 74.06 -6.67 14.71
N GLN A 72 74.92 -7.00 15.69
CA GLN A 72 75.66 -6.00 16.47
C GLN A 72 77.02 -5.71 15.82
N GLY A 73 77.34 -4.44 15.60
CA GLY A 73 78.59 -4.03 14.94
C GLY A 73 78.59 -4.29 13.45
N ASN A 74 79.55 -5.08 12.97
CA ASN A 74 79.69 -5.42 11.55
C ASN A 74 79.41 -6.91 11.35
N GLY A 75 78.52 -7.26 10.44
CA GLY A 75 78.16 -8.66 10.21
C GLY A 75 77.16 -8.85 9.10
N SER A 76 76.84 -10.12 8.82
CA SER A 76 75.82 -10.50 7.84
C SER A 76 75.02 -11.67 8.37
N THR A 77 73.75 -11.72 8.03
CA THR A 77 72.85 -12.82 8.38
C THR A 77 71.87 -13.10 7.26
N LYS A 78 71.35 -14.32 7.23
CA LYS A 78 70.31 -14.73 6.30
C LYS A 78 68.95 -14.64 6.98
N VAL A 79 68.04 -13.86 6.40
CA VAL A 79 66.66 -13.71 6.86
C VAL A 79 65.73 -14.12 5.72
N GLY A 80 65.14 -15.31 5.83
CA GLY A 80 64.40 -15.92 4.74
C GLY A 80 65.30 -16.18 3.52
N ASN A 81 64.92 -15.64 2.36
CA ASN A 81 65.70 -15.73 1.12
C ASN A 81 66.67 -14.56 0.92
N LEU A 82 66.75 -13.63 1.88
CA LEU A 82 67.59 -12.45 1.78
C LEU A 82 68.84 -12.62 2.65
N THR A 83 69.97 -12.14 2.16
CA THR A 83 71.20 -11.96 2.93
C THR A 83 71.34 -10.48 3.26
N VAL A 84 71.24 -10.15 4.54
CA VAL A 84 71.32 -8.79 5.07
C VAL A 84 72.66 -8.59 5.74
N SER A 85 73.43 -7.63 5.25
CA SER A 85 74.73 -7.25 5.80
C SER A 85 74.63 -5.86 6.39
N PHE A 86 75.31 -5.66 7.51
CA PHE A 86 75.32 -4.42 8.27
C PHE A 86 76.74 -4.02 8.62
N ILE A 87 77.06 -2.75 8.41
CA ILE A 87 78.34 -2.15 8.79
C ILE A 87 78.04 -0.83 9.50
N GLY A 88 78.48 -0.73 10.76
CA GLY A 88 78.44 0.53 11.49
C GLY A 88 79.68 1.38 11.19
N PHE A 89 79.49 2.57 10.61
CA PHE A 89 80.58 3.50 10.35
C PHE A 89 80.16 4.96 10.52
N ASN A 90 80.96 5.75 11.24
CA ASN A 90 80.74 7.18 11.46
C ASN A 90 79.32 7.54 11.98
N GLY A 91 78.81 6.76 12.95
CA GLY A 91 77.48 6.95 13.53
C GLY A 91 76.31 6.60 12.59
N LYS A 92 76.60 5.98 11.44
CA LYS A 92 75.61 5.51 10.46
C LYS A 92 75.72 4.01 10.26
N GLY A 93 74.57 3.39 10.05
CA GLY A 93 74.44 1.99 9.69
C GLY A 93 74.33 1.84 8.17
N TYR A 94 75.33 1.22 7.56
CA TYR A 94 75.32 0.86 6.14
C TYR A 94 74.75 -0.55 6.00
N ILE A 95 73.70 -0.68 5.21
CA ILE A 95 72.97 -1.93 5.02
C ILE A 95 73.10 -2.35 3.57
N THR A 96 73.46 -3.60 3.34
CA THR A 96 73.44 -4.24 2.02
C THR A 96 72.57 -5.48 2.06
N ILE A 97 71.63 -5.58 1.14
CA ILE A 97 70.64 -6.66 1.06
C ILE A 97 70.80 -7.33 -0.29
N ASN A 98 70.98 -8.64 -0.27
CA ASN A 98 71.07 -9.46 -1.48
C ASN A 98 69.97 -10.52 -1.47
N GLY A 99 69.33 -10.73 -2.62
CA GLY A 99 68.28 -11.73 -2.78
C GLY A 99 68.34 -12.40 -4.15
N PRO A 100 67.87 -13.65 -4.27
CA PRO A 100 67.74 -14.33 -5.55
C PRO A 100 66.56 -13.80 -6.39
N GLU A 101 65.61 -13.08 -5.77
CA GLU A 101 64.42 -12.53 -6.40
C GLU A 101 64.34 -11.00 -6.20
N LEU A 102 63.56 -10.32 -7.07
CA LEU A 102 63.29 -8.90 -6.92
C LEU A 102 62.57 -8.62 -5.60
N PHE A 103 63.05 -7.63 -4.85
CA PHE A 103 62.43 -7.17 -3.61
C PHE A 103 62.23 -5.66 -3.63
N THR A 104 61.29 -5.18 -2.81
CA THR A 104 60.97 -3.75 -2.71
C THR A 104 61.57 -3.16 -1.44
N VAL A 105 62.13 -1.95 -1.53
CA VAL A 105 62.65 -1.22 -0.37
C VAL A 105 61.90 0.11 -0.23
N GLY A 106 61.42 0.40 0.97
CA GLY A 106 60.60 1.58 1.28
C GLY A 106 60.78 2.08 2.72
N GLN A 107 60.03 3.12 3.08
CA GLN A 107 59.95 3.64 4.44
C GLN A 107 58.66 3.12 5.12
N PRO A 108 58.66 2.78 6.41
CA PRO A 108 57.43 2.46 7.12
C PRO A 108 56.58 3.73 7.26
N SER A 109 55.67 3.91 6.31
CA SER A 109 54.75 5.03 6.25
C SER A 109 53.66 4.84 7.31
N SER A 110 53.59 5.77 8.27
CA SER A 110 52.45 5.91 9.21
C SER A 110 51.11 6.18 8.50
N ALA A 111 51.14 6.56 7.22
CA ALA A 111 49.94 6.64 6.40
C ALA A 111 49.38 5.24 6.04
N ASN A 112 50.21 4.19 6.05
CA ASN A 112 49.76 2.83 5.74
C ASN A 112 48.90 2.25 6.86
N SER A 113 49.23 2.50 8.13
CA SER A 113 48.43 2.02 9.26
C SER A 113 47.07 2.73 9.36
N ALA A 114 47.04 4.04 9.13
CA ALA A 114 45.79 4.81 9.05
C ALA A 114 44.91 4.38 7.86
N LEU A 115 45.53 4.11 6.70
CA LEU A 115 44.83 3.60 5.53
C LEU A 115 44.26 2.20 5.76
N LEU A 116 45.02 1.30 6.39
CA LEU A 116 44.56 -0.04 6.77
C LEU A 116 43.39 0.02 7.75
N ALA A 117 43.43 0.92 8.74
CA ALA A 117 42.31 1.14 9.65
C ALA A 117 41.06 1.65 8.92
N LYS A 118 41.22 2.58 7.97
CA LYS A 118 40.12 3.09 7.14
C LYS A 118 39.53 2.02 6.24
N VAL A 119 40.37 1.18 5.63
CA VAL A 119 39.94 0.02 4.81
C VAL A 119 39.16 -0.99 5.65
N SER A 120 39.61 -1.28 6.87
CA SER A 120 38.90 -2.16 7.79
C SER A 120 37.51 -1.61 8.16
N LYS A 121 37.43 -0.32 8.49
CA LYS A 121 36.15 0.35 8.79
C LYS A 121 35.19 0.35 7.59
N LEU A 122 35.69 0.63 6.39
CA LEU A 122 34.90 0.59 5.16
C LEU A 122 34.39 -0.82 4.86
N LYS A 123 35.22 -1.85 5.03
CA LYS A 123 34.78 -3.26 4.89
C LYS A 123 33.65 -3.61 5.86
N ALA A 124 33.76 -3.18 7.12
CA ALA A 124 32.70 -3.38 8.11
C ALA A 124 31.39 -2.67 7.72
N GLN A 125 31.47 -1.44 7.21
CA GLN A 125 30.30 -0.70 6.71
C GLN A 125 29.65 -1.38 5.51
N VAL A 126 30.45 -1.84 4.53
CA VAL A 126 29.94 -2.58 3.37
C VAL A 126 29.24 -3.87 3.80
N ALA A 127 29.82 -4.62 4.74
CA ALA A 127 29.20 -5.83 5.27
C ALA A 127 27.86 -5.54 5.97
N ASN A 128 27.78 -4.46 6.76
CA ASN A 128 26.54 -4.06 7.42
C ASN A 128 25.47 -3.62 6.42
N LEU A 129 25.82 -2.77 5.44
CA LEU A 129 24.90 -2.33 4.39
C LEU A 129 24.41 -3.50 3.53
N SER A 130 25.27 -4.48 3.25
CA SER A 130 24.87 -5.69 2.53
C SER A 130 23.80 -6.47 3.28
N ARG A 131 23.96 -6.68 4.60
CA ARG A 131 22.96 -7.35 5.43
C ARG A 131 21.65 -6.56 5.51
N GLU A 132 21.72 -5.24 5.57
CA GLU A 132 20.54 -4.37 5.59
C GLU A 132 19.78 -4.44 4.26
N ASN A 133 20.49 -4.44 3.13
CA ASN A 133 19.91 -4.63 1.81
C ASN A 133 19.21 -6.00 1.66
N GLU A 134 19.80 -7.08 2.19
CA GLU A 134 19.14 -8.39 2.20
C GLU A 134 17.84 -8.37 3.01
N LYS A 135 17.84 -7.76 4.20
CA LYS A 135 16.62 -7.60 5.02
C LYS A 135 15.56 -6.78 4.30
N LEU A 136 15.93 -5.66 3.69
CA LEU A 136 15.01 -4.81 2.93
C LEU A 136 14.44 -5.57 1.72
N LYS A 137 15.25 -6.36 1.02
CA LYS A 137 14.79 -7.19 -0.10
C LYS A 137 13.74 -8.19 0.34
N VAL A 138 13.95 -8.88 1.47
CA VAL A 138 12.97 -9.80 2.06
C VAL A 138 11.67 -9.08 2.42
N GLN A 139 11.75 -7.89 3.03
CA GLN A 139 10.56 -7.09 3.35
C GLN A 139 9.78 -6.67 2.10
N VAL A 140 10.49 -6.21 1.05
CA VAL A 140 9.88 -5.84 -0.23
C VAL A 140 9.18 -7.04 -0.87
N ASP A 141 9.81 -8.22 -0.86
CA ASP A 141 9.20 -9.43 -1.40
C ASP A 141 7.97 -9.87 -0.60
N SER A 142 7.99 -9.71 0.73
CA SER A 142 6.82 -9.94 1.59
C SER A 142 5.68 -8.99 1.28
N LEU A 143 5.96 -7.68 1.21
CA LEU A 143 4.95 -6.66 0.89
C LEU A 143 4.38 -6.86 -0.52
N LYS A 144 5.19 -7.26 -1.51
CA LYS A 144 4.71 -7.60 -2.85
C LYS A 144 3.73 -8.77 -2.82
N LYS A 145 4.01 -9.82 -2.04
CA LYS A 145 3.12 -10.97 -1.87
C LYS A 145 1.80 -10.56 -1.20
N GLU A 146 1.88 -9.78 -0.12
CA GLU A 146 0.69 -9.27 0.57
C GLU A 146 -0.16 -8.40 -0.35
N ASN A 147 0.46 -7.49 -1.10
CA ASN A 147 -0.24 -6.63 -2.05
C ASN A 147 -0.88 -7.44 -3.20
N ALA A 148 -0.20 -8.48 -3.69
CA ALA A 148 -0.80 -9.41 -4.66
C ALA A 148 -2.01 -10.16 -4.07
N GLN A 149 -1.91 -10.64 -2.83
CA GLN A 149 -3.03 -11.29 -2.14
C GLN A 149 -4.19 -10.33 -1.88
N LEU A 150 -3.92 -9.07 -1.50
CA LEU A 150 -4.95 -8.05 -1.31
C LEU A 150 -5.62 -7.68 -2.63
N LYS A 151 -4.86 -7.55 -3.71
CA LYS A 151 -5.42 -7.34 -5.06
C LYS A 151 -6.29 -8.51 -5.49
N GLU A 152 -5.88 -9.74 -5.21
CA GLU A 152 -6.67 -10.92 -5.54
C GLU A 152 -7.94 -11.01 -4.69
N LYS A 153 -7.85 -10.73 -3.37
CA LYS A 153 -9.01 -10.60 -2.48
C LYS A 153 -9.97 -9.51 -2.93
N LEU A 154 -9.46 -8.39 -3.44
CA LEU A 154 -10.28 -7.30 -3.97
C LEU A 154 -10.98 -7.70 -5.27
N LYS A 155 -10.32 -8.47 -6.14
CA LYS A 155 -10.95 -9.04 -7.35
C LYS A 155 -11.98 -10.12 -7.03
N SER A 156 -11.71 -10.95 -6.02
CA SER A 156 -12.59 -12.03 -5.58
C SER A 156 -13.71 -11.55 -4.65
N GLN A 157 -13.71 -10.28 -4.24
CA GLN A 157 -14.85 -9.68 -3.57
C GLN A 157 -15.94 -9.37 -4.61
N PRO A 158 -17.12 -10.01 -4.56
CA PRO A 158 -18.19 -9.80 -5.55
C PRO A 158 -18.90 -8.44 -5.42
N ASN A 159 -18.37 -7.52 -4.62
CA ASN A 159 -19.21 -6.68 -3.78
C ASN A 159 -19.52 -5.28 -4.34
N THR A 160 -19.48 -5.08 -5.66
CA THR A 160 -20.03 -3.85 -6.24
C THR A 160 -20.84 -4.09 -7.49
N ALA A 161 -20.41 -4.95 -8.41
CA ALA A 161 -21.18 -5.24 -9.61
C ALA A 161 -22.39 -6.15 -9.30
N GLU A 162 -22.18 -7.24 -8.54
CA GLU A 162 -23.26 -8.18 -8.18
C GLU A 162 -24.23 -7.52 -7.20
N LEU A 163 -23.73 -6.82 -6.18
CA LEU A 163 -24.58 -6.04 -5.27
C LEU A 163 -25.37 -4.94 -5.98
N LYS A 164 -24.80 -4.25 -6.98
CA LYS A 164 -25.55 -3.27 -7.79
C LYS A 164 -26.61 -3.96 -8.66
N ALA A 165 -26.30 -5.13 -9.21
CA ALA A 165 -27.25 -5.91 -10.01
C ALA A 165 -28.42 -6.43 -9.15
N GLU A 166 -28.14 -6.92 -7.94
CA GLU A 166 -29.15 -7.32 -6.96
C GLU A 166 -29.99 -6.13 -6.52
N LEU A 167 -29.36 -4.98 -6.21
CA LEU A 167 -30.06 -3.75 -5.85
C LEU A 167 -30.98 -3.26 -6.98
N ALA A 168 -30.51 -3.29 -8.23
CA ALA A 168 -31.30 -2.92 -9.40
C ALA A 168 -32.49 -3.89 -9.62
N ASN A 169 -32.26 -5.19 -9.47
CA ASN A 169 -33.31 -6.21 -9.55
C ASN A 169 -34.36 -6.02 -8.46
N LEU A 170 -33.92 -5.79 -7.22
CA LEU A 170 -34.81 -5.54 -6.08
C LEU A 170 -35.61 -4.24 -6.25
N THR A 171 -34.98 -3.18 -6.77
CA THR A 171 -35.65 -1.91 -7.09
C THR A 171 -36.71 -2.09 -8.17
N ASN A 172 -36.42 -2.87 -9.21
CA ASN A 172 -37.40 -3.17 -10.27
C ASN A 172 -38.58 -3.97 -9.73
N LYS A 173 -38.34 -4.99 -8.90
CA LYS A 173 -39.41 -5.76 -8.23
C LYS A 173 -40.27 -4.87 -7.33
N TYR A 174 -39.66 -3.98 -6.56
CA TYR A 174 -40.37 -3.01 -5.73
C TYR A 174 -41.28 -2.10 -6.56
N ASN A 175 -40.77 -1.53 -7.66
CA ASN A 175 -41.56 -0.65 -8.53
C ASN A 175 -42.72 -1.39 -9.20
N GLN A 176 -42.51 -2.63 -9.65
CA GLN A 176 -43.59 -3.46 -10.19
C GLN A 176 -44.67 -3.77 -9.15
N LEU A 177 -44.26 -4.06 -7.92
CA LEU A 177 -45.20 -4.35 -6.84
C LEU A 177 -45.98 -3.11 -6.43
N LYS A 178 -45.32 -1.95 -6.37
CA LYS A 178 -45.97 -0.65 -6.13
C LYS A 178 -46.98 -0.32 -7.22
N ALA A 179 -46.62 -0.45 -8.49
CA ALA A 179 -47.54 -0.22 -9.60
C ALA A 179 -48.76 -1.16 -9.56
N LYS A 180 -48.58 -2.42 -9.15
CA LYS A 180 -49.71 -3.35 -8.93
C LYS A 180 -50.59 -2.91 -7.76
N ALA A 181 -50.00 -2.44 -6.67
CA ALA A 181 -50.75 -1.93 -5.53
C ALA A 181 -51.57 -0.69 -5.91
N ASP A 182 -50.96 0.28 -6.60
CA ASP A 182 -51.61 1.49 -7.08
C ASP A 182 -52.76 1.14 -8.05
N PHE A 183 -52.57 0.18 -8.96
CA PHE A 183 -53.62 -0.31 -9.85
C PHE A 183 -54.77 -0.98 -9.11
N LEU A 184 -54.49 -1.82 -8.11
CA LEU A 184 -55.52 -2.45 -7.29
C LEU A 184 -56.28 -1.43 -6.44
N GLU A 185 -55.61 -0.38 -5.97
CA GLU A 185 -56.24 0.72 -5.25
C GLU A 185 -57.20 1.50 -6.16
N GLN A 186 -56.78 1.80 -7.40
CA GLN A 186 -57.66 2.40 -8.41
C GLN A 186 -58.87 1.52 -8.72
N GLN A 187 -58.68 0.22 -8.92
CA GLN A 187 -59.79 -0.71 -9.15
C GLN A 187 -60.76 -0.74 -7.96
N ASN A 188 -60.25 -0.75 -6.72
CA ASN A 188 -61.09 -0.71 -5.54
C ASN A 188 -61.89 0.58 -5.45
N GLU A 189 -61.30 1.72 -5.82
CA GLU A 189 -62.01 3.01 -5.85
C GLU A 189 -63.10 3.02 -6.94
N GLU A 190 -62.80 2.49 -8.13
CA GLU A 190 -63.81 2.29 -9.19
C GLU A 190 -64.95 1.38 -8.71
N TYR A 191 -64.65 0.26 -8.06
CA TYR A 191 -65.67 -0.62 -7.49
C TYR A 191 -66.51 0.10 -6.43
N ARG A 192 -65.90 0.90 -5.55
CA ARG A 192 -66.64 1.71 -4.56
C ARG A 192 -67.59 2.68 -5.24
N GLN A 193 -67.15 3.36 -6.29
CA GLN A 193 -67.98 4.28 -7.06
C GLN A 193 -69.14 3.58 -7.75
N ILE A 194 -68.89 2.44 -8.40
CA ILE A 194 -69.94 1.63 -9.05
C ILE A 194 -70.96 1.16 -8.01
N ILE A 195 -70.52 0.65 -6.86
CA ILE A 195 -71.42 0.21 -5.78
C ILE A 195 -72.27 1.38 -5.27
N GLN A 196 -71.68 2.56 -5.07
CA GLN A 196 -72.41 3.76 -4.67
C GLN A 196 -73.44 4.17 -5.73
N GLN A 197 -73.06 4.18 -7.01
CA GLN A 197 -73.96 4.51 -8.10
C GLN A 197 -75.15 3.56 -8.14
N VAL A 198 -74.92 2.23 -8.14
CA VAL A 198 -75.99 1.22 -8.14
C VAL A 198 -76.90 1.35 -6.92
N MET A 199 -76.34 1.60 -5.73
CA MET A 199 -77.14 1.85 -4.52
C MET A 199 -78.02 3.10 -4.67
N THR A 200 -77.48 4.19 -5.22
CA THR A 200 -78.24 5.42 -5.44
C THR A 200 -79.33 5.24 -6.49
N GLU A 201 -79.03 4.57 -7.61
CA GLU A 201 -79.98 4.24 -8.68
C GLU A 201 -81.13 3.40 -8.13
N GLN A 202 -80.85 2.29 -7.44
CA GLN A 202 -81.88 1.45 -6.81
C GLN A 202 -82.73 2.23 -5.81
N SER A 203 -82.12 3.10 -4.99
CA SER A 203 -82.88 3.93 -4.05
C SER A 203 -83.78 4.94 -4.76
N SER A 204 -83.35 5.47 -5.91
CA SER A 204 -84.11 6.42 -6.71
C SER A 204 -85.25 5.73 -7.47
N GLU A 205 -85.01 4.56 -8.06
CA GLU A 205 -86.02 3.73 -8.70
C GLU A 205 -87.06 3.25 -7.69
N ALA A 206 -86.63 2.81 -6.50
CA ALA A 206 -87.55 2.48 -5.42
C ALA A 206 -88.44 3.68 -5.08
N LYS A 207 -87.86 4.87 -4.84
CA LYS A 207 -88.62 6.10 -4.58
C LYS A 207 -89.57 6.46 -5.72
N GLN A 208 -89.14 6.36 -6.98
CA GLN A 208 -89.99 6.63 -8.13
C GLN A 208 -91.14 5.63 -8.23
N SER A 209 -90.89 4.33 -8.04
CA SER A 209 -91.93 3.30 -8.04
C SER A 209 -92.96 3.51 -6.92
N TYR A 210 -92.53 3.93 -5.72
CA TYR A 210 -93.44 4.29 -4.63
C TYR A 210 -94.24 5.55 -4.97
N ILE A 211 -93.62 6.58 -5.55
CA ILE A 211 -94.32 7.80 -5.99
C ILE A 211 -95.32 7.49 -7.11
N GLU A 212 -94.96 6.66 -8.08
CA GLU A 212 -95.87 6.23 -9.15
C GLU A 212 -97.03 5.41 -8.62
N LYS A 213 -96.79 4.49 -7.69
CA LYS A 213 -97.84 3.70 -7.05
C LYS A 213 -98.79 4.59 -6.26
N ALA A 214 -98.26 5.55 -5.49
CA ALA A 214 -99.07 6.53 -4.77
C ALA A 214 -99.85 7.46 -5.72
N LYS A 215 -99.28 7.86 -6.86
CA LYS A 215 -100.00 8.62 -7.90
C LYS A 215 -101.13 7.80 -8.52
N LYS A 216 -100.89 6.52 -8.83
CA LYS A 216 -101.92 5.59 -9.34
C LYS A 216 -103.04 5.40 -8.32
N GLU A 217 -102.72 5.20 -7.04
CA GLU A 217 -103.73 5.10 -5.97
C GLU A 217 -104.54 6.40 -5.81
N LYS A 218 -103.90 7.58 -5.88
CA LYS A 218 -104.63 8.86 -5.89
C LYS A 218 -105.54 9.02 -7.10
N LEU A 219 -105.10 8.58 -8.29
CA LEU A 219 -105.94 8.59 -9.49
C LEU A 219 -107.15 7.67 -9.32
N VAL A 220 -106.94 6.43 -8.86
CA VAL A 220 -108.01 5.45 -8.63
C VAL A 220 -108.99 5.97 -7.58
N GLY A 221 -108.50 6.51 -6.46
CA GLY A 221 -109.33 7.14 -5.44
C GLY A 221 -110.12 8.34 -5.98
N SER A 222 -109.51 9.17 -6.83
CA SER A 222 -110.20 10.30 -7.46
C SER A 222 -111.28 9.86 -8.45
N VAL A 223 -111.03 8.83 -9.25
CA VAL A 223 -112.03 8.27 -10.17
C VAL A 223 -113.18 7.63 -9.39
N LEU A 224 -112.90 6.88 -8.32
CA LEU A 224 -113.92 6.33 -7.43
C LEU A 224 -114.78 7.43 -6.78
N LEU A 225 -114.15 8.49 -6.26
CA LEU A 225 -114.88 9.62 -5.65
C LEU A 225 -115.74 10.39 -6.67
N LYS A 226 -115.23 10.59 -7.90
CA LYS A 226 -115.99 11.18 -9.02
C LYS A 226 -117.16 10.28 -9.43
N GLY A 227 -116.96 8.97 -9.46
CA GLY A 227 -118.03 8.00 -9.71
C GLY A 227 -119.10 8.02 -8.63
N LEU A 228 -118.70 8.10 -7.35
CA LEU A 228 -119.62 8.17 -6.23
C LEU A 228 -120.44 9.48 -6.23
N THR A 229 -119.80 10.60 -6.54
CA THR A 229 -120.49 11.89 -6.70
C THR A 229 -121.43 11.89 -7.91
N ALA A 230 -121.02 11.33 -9.04
CA ALA A 230 -121.90 11.16 -10.20
C ALA A 230 -123.12 10.28 -9.87
N SER A 231 -122.91 9.18 -9.14
CA SER A 231 -123.99 8.31 -8.67
C SER A 231 -124.96 9.06 -7.74
N LEU A 232 -124.44 9.85 -6.78
CA LEU A 232 -125.25 10.70 -5.92
C LEU A 232 -126.05 11.75 -6.70
N VAL A 233 -125.47 12.35 -7.73
CA VAL A 233 -126.18 13.28 -8.62
C VAL A 233 -127.30 12.57 -9.36
N VAL A 234 -127.06 11.36 -9.89
CA VAL A 234 -128.09 10.57 -10.57
C VAL A 234 -129.22 10.20 -9.61
N VAL A 235 -128.91 9.70 -8.42
CA VAL A 235 -129.90 9.36 -7.38
C VAL A 235 -130.68 10.61 -6.95
N GLY A 236 -129.99 11.76 -6.79
CA GLY A 236 -130.62 13.03 -6.49
C GLY A 236 -131.57 13.51 -7.59
N LEU A 237 -131.19 13.37 -8.86
CA LEU A 237 -132.04 13.72 -10.00
C LEU A 237 -133.24 12.78 -10.13
N VAL A 238 -133.06 11.47 -9.95
CA VAL A 238 -134.15 10.48 -9.96
C VAL A 238 -135.09 10.72 -8.78
N GLY A 239 -134.55 10.93 -7.58
CA GLY A 239 -135.32 11.27 -6.38
C GLY A 239 -136.10 12.58 -6.55
N TYR A 240 -135.47 13.61 -7.12
CA TYR A 240 -136.13 14.88 -7.45
C TYR A 240 -137.22 14.71 -8.52
N GLY A 241 -136.99 13.88 -9.54
CA GLY A 241 -137.99 13.54 -10.56
C GLY A 241 -139.21 12.84 -9.97
N LEU A 242 -138.99 11.88 -9.06
CA LEU A 242 -140.07 11.20 -8.32
C LEU A 242 -140.80 12.17 -7.37
N TYR A 243 -140.07 13.04 -6.66
CA TYR A 243 -140.66 14.08 -5.80
C TYR A 243 -141.55 15.06 -6.60
N ARG A 244 -141.07 15.52 -7.76
CA ARG A 244 -141.83 16.40 -8.66
C ARG A 244 -143.06 15.69 -9.22
N LYS A 245 -142.95 14.42 -9.61
CA LYS A 245 -144.08 13.62 -10.09
C LYS A 245 -145.12 13.39 -8.97
N LYS A 246 -144.71 13.15 -7.73
CA LYS A 246 -145.63 13.07 -6.58
C LYS A 246 -146.36 14.40 -6.35
N ARG A 247 -145.65 15.54 -6.34
CA ARG A 247 -146.30 16.87 -6.26
C ARG A 247 -147.27 17.14 -7.41
N SER A 248 -146.98 16.65 -8.62
CA SER A 248 -147.89 16.78 -9.76
C SER A 248 -149.21 16.02 -9.58
N TRP A 249 -149.24 15.00 -8.71
CA TRP A 249 -150.46 14.24 -8.40
C TRP A 249 -151.25 14.86 -7.24
N GLU A 250 -150.61 15.67 -6.38
CA GLU A 250 -151.25 16.36 -5.25
C GLU A 250 -151.84 17.74 -5.64
N PHE A 251 -151.49 18.30 -6.81
CA PHE A 251 -151.97 19.61 -7.30
C PHE A 251 -152.58 19.59 -8.71
N GLY A 252 -152.82 18.41 -9.30
CA GLY A 252 -153.43 18.25 -10.62
C GLY A 252 -154.86 17.68 -10.62
N GLY A 253 -155.50 17.62 -9.45
CA GLY A 253 -156.90 17.25 -9.29
C GLY A 253 -157.75 18.49 -8.99
N LEU A 254 -158.05 19.27 -10.02
CA LEU A 254 -159.21 20.17 -10.15
C LEU A 254 -159.55 20.30 -11.63
#